data_AF-A0A0G4LG68-F1
#
_entry.id   AF-A0A0G4LG68-F1
#
_cell.length_a   1.000
_cell.length_b   1.000
_cell.length_c   1.000
_cell.angle_alpha   90.00
_cell.angle_beta   90.00
_cell.angle_gamma   90.00
#
_symmetry.space_group_name_H-M   'P 1'
#
loop_
_entity.id
_entity.type
_entity.pdbx_description
1 polymer ?
#
loop_
_entity_poly.entity_id
_entity_poly.type
_entity_poly.pdbx_seq_one_letter_code
_entity_poly.pdbx_strand_id
1 'polypeptide(L)'
;VEKFHKEQQSALQTVAYMEKDHDWIADEKDNFGRSGTPYDFKGQNISECKATLRNLTDRFQGMKKKINPKVMNMIDSVEKKEVSLKHMMKTVIRDKRKIEETILSLDDYKKKALHETWVKVNGDFGQIFNELLPGSFAKLDPPEGKTISDGLEVKV
;
A
#
# COMPACT_ATOMS: atom_id res chain seq x y z
N VAL A 1 -40.18 -59.72 2.69
CA VAL A 1 -40.14 -58.93 3.95
C VAL A 1 -38.77 -58.27 4.13
N GLU A 2 -37.65 -58.99 4.13
CA GLU A 2 -36.30 -58.39 4.27
C GLU A 2 -35.98 -57.25 3.29
N LYS A 3 -36.34 -57.40 2.00
CA LYS A 3 -36.13 -56.35 0.99
C LYS A 3 -36.81 -55.02 1.37
N PHE A 4 -38.03 -55.10 1.89
CA PHE A 4 -38.81 -53.95 2.31
C PHE A 4 -38.18 -53.24 3.53
N HIS A 5 -37.72 -54.01 4.52
CA HIS A 5 -37.02 -53.45 5.69
C HIS A 5 -35.72 -52.76 5.29
N LYS A 6 -34.98 -53.32 4.33
CA LYS A 6 -33.75 -52.71 3.81
C LYS A 6 -34.01 -51.40 3.06
N GLU A 7 -35.06 -51.36 2.24
CA GLU A 7 -35.47 -50.14 1.52
C GLU A 7 -35.96 -49.05 2.50
N GLN A 8 -36.74 -49.43 3.52
CA GLN A 8 -37.18 -48.51 4.58
C GLN A 8 -36.00 -47.92 5.35
N GLN A 9 -35.03 -48.74 5.74
CA GLN A 9 -33.84 -48.27 6.44
C GLN A 9 -33.00 -47.32 5.58
N SER A 10 -32.86 -47.63 4.28
CA SER A 10 -32.17 -46.75 3.33
C SER A 10 -32.87 -45.41 3.16
N ALA A 11 -34.20 -45.39 3.13
CA ALA A 11 -34.99 -44.16 3.02
C ALA A 11 -34.83 -43.29 4.27
N LEU A 12 -34.91 -43.88 5.46
CA LEU A 12 -34.71 -43.18 6.73
C LEU A 12 -33.31 -42.55 6.82
N GLN A 13 -32.27 -43.29 6.40
CA GLN A 13 -30.91 -42.77 6.35
C GLN A 13 -30.78 -41.60 5.36
N THR A 14 -31.46 -41.68 4.22
CA THR A 14 -31.43 -40.62 3.20
C THR A 14 -32.09 -39.35 3.70
N VAL A 15 -33.24 -39.48 4.39
CA VAL A 15 -33.94 -38.33 4.99
C VAL A 15 -33.07 -37.68 6.07
N ALA A 16 -32.52 -38.47 6.98
CA ALA A 16 -31.64 -37.96 8.04
C ALA A 16 -30.39 -37.26 7.48
N TYR A 17 -29.84 -37.76 6.36
CA TYR A 17 -28.74 -37.09 5.67
C TYR A 17 -29.18 -35.75 5.07
N MET A 18 -30.32 -35.68 4.39
CA MET A 18 -30.83 -34.44 3.78
C MET A 18 -31.16 -33.38 4.83
N GLU A 19 -31.80 -33.75 5.93
CA GLU A 19 -32.11 -32.82 7.04
C GLU A 19 -30.84 -32.24 7.68
N LYS A 20 -29.72 -32.98 7.66
CA LYS A 20 -28.44 -32.52 8.18
C LYS A 20 -27.69 -31.61 7.21
N ASP A 21 -27.76 -31.88 5.91
CA ASP A 21 -27.00 -31.13 4.89
C ASP A 21 -27.73 -29.84 4.45
N HIS A 22 -29.02 -29.75 4.75
CA HIS A 22 -29.90 -28.68 4.28
C HIS A 22 -30.75 -28.12 5.41
N ASP A 23 -30.22 -27.12 6.11
CA ASP A 23 -30.86 -26.49 7.28
C ASP A 23 -32.28 -25.98 7.00
N TRP A 24 -32.56 -25.50 5.79
CA TRP A 24 -33.86 -24.98 5.36
C TRP A 24 -34.99 -26.03 5.40
N ILE A 25 -34.66 -27.32 5.36
CA ILE A 25 -35.67 -28.40 5.40
C ILE A 25 -36.44 -28.36 6.72
N ALA A 26 -35.78 -28.06 7.83
CA ALA A 26 -36.44 -28.01 9.13
C ALA A 26 -37.53 -26.93 9.18
N ASP A 27 -37.28 -25.79 8.52
CA ASP A 27 -38.18 -24.63 8.48
C ASP A 27 -39.36 -24.86 7.52
N GLU A 28 -39.16 -25.63 6.44
CA GLU A 28 -40.11 -25.74 5.34
C GLU A 28 -40.83 -27.11 5.25
N LYS A 29 -40.42 -28.11 6.04
CA LYS A 29 -40.98 -29.47 5.97
C LYS A 29 -42.50 -29.53 6.10
N ASP A 30 -43.09 -28.63 6.88
CA ASP A 30 -44.54 -28.60 7.12
C ASP A 30 -45.31 -28.18 5.86
N ASN A 31 -44.64 -27.51 4.91
CA ASN A 31 -45.18 -27.08 3.63
C ASN A 31 -45.06 -28.15 2.54
N PHE A 32 -44.31 -29.23 2.76
CA PHE A 32 -44.08 -30.26 1.74
C PHE A 32 -45.36 -30.98 1.35
N GLY A 33 -45.63 -31.06 0.04
CA GLY A 33 -46.82 -31.71 -0.51
C GLY A 33 -48.13 -30.93 -0.33
N ARG A 34 -48.11 -29.73 0.26
CA ARG A 34 -49.30 -28.88 0.39
C ARG A 34 -49.62 -28.22 -0.95
N SER A 35 -50.86 -28.37 -1.39
CA SER A 35 -51.34 -27.74 -2.62
C SER A 35 -51.27 -26.22 -2.55
N GLY A 36 -50.85 -25.58 -3.65
CA GLY A 36 -50.65 -24.13 -3.70
C GLY A 36 -49.36 -23.62 -3.05
N THR A 37 -48.50 -24.51 -2.53
CA THR A 37 -47.16 -24.15 -2.07
C THR A 37 -46.11 -24.45 -3.15
N PRO A 38 -44.88 -23.90 -3.04
CA PRO A 38 -43.76 -24.28 -3.91
C PRO A 38 -43.40 -25.78 -3.84
N TYR A 39 -43.92 -26.51 -2.87
CA TYR A 39 -43.70 -27.94 -2.66
C TYR A 39 -44.92 -28.79 -3.01
N ASP A 40 -45.85 -28.26 -3.83
CA ASP A 40 -46.93 -29.06 -4.41
C ASP A 40 -46.37 -30.07 -5.42
N PHE A 41 -46.09 -31.28 -4.94
CA PHE A 41 -45.52 -32.35 -5.74
C PHE A 41 -46.44 -32.87 -6.85
N LYS A 42 -47.74 -32.55 -6.81
CA LYS A 42 -48.71 -32.93 -7.86
C LYS A 42 -48.84 -31.84 -8.92
N GLY A 43 -48.68 -30.58 -8.53
CA GLY A 43 -48.69 -29.42 -9.43
C GLY A 43 -47.36 -29.15 -10.12
N GLN A 44 -46.24 -29.67 -9.61
CA GLN A 44 -44.92 -29.49 -10.21
C GLN A 44 -44.45 -30.68 -11.05
N ASN A 45 -43.82 -30.35 -12.17
CA ASN A 45 -43.12 -31.33 -12.98
C ASN A 45 -41.73 -31.63 -12.40
N ILE A 46 -41.64 -32.69 -11.59
CA ILE A 46 -40.38 -33.13 -10.96
C ILE A 46 -39.27 -33.39 -11.98
N SER A 47 -39.59 -33.84 -13.19
CA SER A 47 -38.57 -34.10 -14.23
C SER A 47 -37.93 -32.79 -14.72
N GLU A 48 -38.74 -31.75 -14.88
CA GLU A 48 -38.29 -30.41 -15.26
C GLU A 48 -37.50 -29.73 -14.13
N CYS A 49 -37.96 -29.86 -12.88
CA CYS A 49 -37.23 -29.37 -11.71
C CYS A 49 -35.82 -30.01 -11.61
N LYS A 50 -35.71 -31.33 -11.85
CA LYS A 50 -34.42 -32.04 -11.87
C LYS A 50 -33.52 -31.55 -13.01
N ALA A 51 -34.07 -31.32 -14.21
CA ALA A 51 -33.31 -30.80 -15.34
C ALA A 51 -32.79 -29.37 -15.05
N THR A 52 -33.64 -28.52 -14.47
CA THR A 52 -33.28 -27.15 -14.06
C THR A 52 -32.21 -27.15 -12.98
N LEU A 53 -32.33 -28.01 -11.95
CA LEU A 53 -31.32 -28.17 -10.91
C LEU A 53 -29.97 -28.55 -11.52
N ARG A 54 -29.94 -29.56 -12.40
CA ARG A 54 -28.71 -29.98 -13.09
C ARG A 54 -28.06 -28.83 -13.86
N ASN A 55 -28.84 -28.09 -14.66
CA ASN A 55 -28.34 -26.95 -15.43
C ASN A 55 -27.76 -25.86 -14.50
N LEU A 56 -28.43 -25.57 -13.38
CA LEU A 56 -27.94 -24.60 -12.41
C LEU A 56 -26.67 -25.07 -11.71
N THR A 57 -26.60 -26.35 -11.32
CA THR A 57 -25.41 -26.95 -10.72
C THR A 57 -24.22 -26.90 -11.68
N ASP A 58 -24.41 -27.26 -12.94
CA ASP A 58 -23.35 -27.24 -13.96
C ASP A 58 -22.84 -25.81 -14.20
N ARG A 59 -23.75 -24.83 -14.28
CA ARG A 59 -23.38 -23.40 -14.38
C ARG A 59 -22.63 -22.92 -13.14
N PHE A 60 -23.11 -23.28 -11.94
CA PHE A 60 -22.46 -22.92 -10.68
C PHE A 60 -21.04 -23.49 -10.59
N GLN A 61 -20.85 -24.77 -10.91
CA GLN A 61 -19.53 -25.39 -10.93
C GLN A 61 -18.62 -24.76 -11.99
N GLY A 62 -19.15 -24.44 -13.17
CA GLY A 62 -18.42 -23.73 -14.22
C GLY A 62 -17.94 -22.35 -13.77
N MET A 63 -18.78 -21.58 -13.08
CA MET A 63 -18.42 -20.27 -12.54
C MET A 63 -17.42 -20.38 -11.39
N LYS A 64 -17.60 -21.35 -10.48
CA LYS A 64 -16.69 -21.59 -9.35
C LYS A 64 -15.24 -21.78 -9.81
N LYS A 65 -15.02 -22.43 -10.96
CA LYS A 65 -13.68 -22.63 -11.56
C LYS A 65 -13.09 -21.36 -12.17
N LYS A 66 -13.93 -20.41 -12.58
CA LYS A 66 -13.52 -19.14 -13.23
C LYS A 66 -13.29 -18.01 -12.23
N ILE A 67 -13.82 -18.13 -11.02
CA ILE A 67 -13.71 -17.12 -9.97
C ILE A 67 -12.48 -17.41 -9.11
N ASN A 68 -11.69 -16.38 -8.82
CA ASN A 68 -10.63 -16.48 -7.81
C ASN A 68 -11.22 -16.22 -6.42
N PRO A 69 -11.38 -17.24 -5.56
CA PRO A 69 -11.97 -17.07 -4.24
C PRO A 69 -11.11 -16.19 -3.30
N LYS A 70 -9.84 -15.99 -3.64
CA LYS A 70 -8.91 -15.15 -2.85
C LYS A 70 -8.89 -13.69 -3.29
N VAL A 71 -9.69 -13.30 -4.30
CA VAL A 71 -9.64 -11.96 -4.88
C VAL A 71 -9.93 -10.86 -3.86
N MET A 72 -10.88 -11.07 -2.94
CA MET A 72 -11.21 -10.09 -1.90
C MET A 72 -10.01 -9.83 -0.98
N ASN A 73 -9.37 -10.89 -0.49
CA ASN A 73 -8.17 -10.76 0.34
C ASN A 73 -6.99 -10.13 -0.43
N MET A 74 -6.90 -10.40 -1.73
CA MET A 74 -5.86 -9.83 -2.59
C MET A 74 -6.07 -8.33 -2.79
N ILE A 75 -7.31 -7.87 -2.99
CA ILE A 75 -7.67 -6.44 -3.06
C ILE A 75 -7.24 -5.74 -1.77
N ASP A 76 -7.68 -6.23 -0.61
CA ASP A 76 -7.31 -5.65 0.69
C ASP A 76 -5.79 -5.57 0.89
N SER A 77 -5.06 -6.61 0.46
CA SER A 77 -3.61 -6.64 0.56
C SER A 77 -2.93 -5.63 -0.38
N VAL A 78 -3.45 -5.44 -1.58
CA VAL A 78 -2.90 -4.49 -2.56
C VAL A 78 -3.18 -3.06 -2.12
N GLU A 79 -4.39 -2.76 -1.66
CA GLU A 79 -4.77 -1.44 -1.15
C GLU A 79 -3.90 -1.03 0.05
N LYS A 80 -3.68 -1.94 1.01
CA LYS A 80 -2.77 -1.68 2.14
C LYS A 80 -1.35 -1.36 1.69
N LYS A 81 -0.84 -2.09 0.70
CA LYS A 81 0.50 -1.84 0.12
C LYS A 81 0.55 -0.49 -0.59
N GLU A 82 -0.48 -0.13 -1.35
CA GLU A 82 -0.58 1.15 -2.03
C GLU A 82 -0.55 2.33 -1.04
N VAL A 83 -1.35 2.24 0.04
CA VAL A 83 -1.38 3.27 1.10
C VAL A 83 -0.01 3.42 1.75
N SER A 84 0.64 2.31 2.11
CA SER A 84 1.99 2.32 2.67
C SER A 84 2.99 2.95 1.71
N LEU A 85 2.93 2.60 0.42
CA LEU A 85 3.82 3.14 -0.60
C LEU A 85 3.64 4.65 -0.80
N LYS A 86 2.40 5.13 -0.85
CA LYS A 86 2.09 6.57 -0.90
C LYS A 86 2.64 7.31 0.32
N HIS A 87 2.54 6.71 1.51
CA HIS A 87 3.09 7.29 2.74
C HIS A 87 4.62 7.37 2.67
N MET A 88 5.30 6.29 2.29
CA MET A 88 6.75 6.27 2.12
C MET A 88 7.22 7.31 1.11
N MET A 89 6.55 7.41 -0.04
CA MET A 89 6.87 8.41 -1.06
C MET A 89 6.76 9.85 -0.51
N LYS A 90 5.70 10.15 0.24
CA LYS A 90 5.51 11.47 0.86
C LYS A 90 6.63 11.80 1.85
N THR A 91 7.06 10.81 2.63
CA THR A 91 8.19 10.98 3.57
C THR A 91 9.49 11.23 2.83
N VAL A 92 9.82 10.43 1.80
CA VAL A 92 11.03 10.60 1.00
C VAL A 92 11.10 12.00 0.35
N ILE A 93 9.99 12.48 -0.22
CA ILE A 93 9.94 13.82 -0.82
C ILE A 93 10.18 14.91 0.23
N ARG A 94 9.57 14.78 1.41
CA ARG A 94 9.75 15.74 2.51
C ARG A 94 11.20 15.76 2.98
N ASP A 95 11.79 14.58 3.18
CA ASP A 95 13.15 14.46 3.69
C ASP A 95 14.17 14.96 2.69
N LYS A 96 13.98 14.67 1.38
CA LYS A 96 14.77 15.26 0.30
C LYS A 96 14.78 16.78 0.39
N ARG A 97 13.60 17.40 0.48
CA ARG A 97 13.47 18.85 0.58
C ARG A 97 14.19 19.40 1.81
N LYS A 98 14.06 18.73 2.96
CA LYS A 98 14.73 19.14 4.20
C LYS A 98 16.26 19.06 4.08
N ILE A 99 16.78 18.04 3.40
CA ILE A 99 18.22 17.91 3.12
C ILE A 99 18.69 19.07 2.24
N GLU A 100 17.96 19.37 1.16
CA GLU A 100 18.29 20.49 0.26
C GLU A 100 18.28 21.84 1.00
N GLU A 101 17.25 22.11 1.81
CA GLU A 101 17.16 23.32 2.64
C GLU A 101 18.32 23.40 3.65
N THR A 102 18.70 22.27 4.24
CA THR A 102 19.84 22.21 5.19
C THR A 102 21.16 22.51 4.49
N ILE A 103 21.40 21.95 3.30
CA ILE A 103 22.60 22.23 2.50
C ILE A 103 22.71 23.73 2.22
N LEU A 104 21.62 24.37 1.78
CA LEU A 104 21.59 25.81 1.51
C LEU A 104 21.90 26.63 2.77
N SER A 105 21.34 26.23 3.92
CA SER A 105 21.62 26.92 5.19
C SER A 105 23.08 26.79 5.63
N LEU A 106 23.70 25.62 5.42
CA LEU A 106 25.10 25.38 5.74
C LEU A 106 26.04 26.17 4.83
N ASP A 107 25.71 26.28 3.54
CA ASP A 107 26.48 27.09 2.60
C ASP A 107 26.45 28.58 2.94
N ASP A 108 25.29 29.09 3.38
CA ASP A 108 25.17 30.48 3.84
C ASP A 108 26.00 30.72 5.12
N TYR A 109 25.90 29.81 6.09
CA TYR A 109 26.71 29.89 7.31
C TYR A 109 28.21 29.85 7.01
N LYS A 110 28.64 28.95 6.11
CA LYS A 110 30.04 28.86 5.65
C LYS A 110 30.51 30.17 5.03
N LYS A 111 29.73 30.76 4.12
CA LYS A 111 30.09 32.04 3.46
C LYS A 111 30.22 33.18 4.46
N LYS A 112 29.29 33.29 5.41
CA LYS A 112 29.33 34.31 6.47
C LYS A 112 30.56 34.16 7.35
N ALA A 113 30.79 32.95 7.88
CA ALA A 113 31.94 32.66 8.72
C ALA A 113 33.27 32.93 8.00
N LEU A 114 33.36 32.56 6.72
CA LEU A 114 34.55 32.82 5.91
C LEU A 114 34.78 34.31 5.68
N HIS A 115 33.72 35.08 5.42
CA HIS A 115 33.80 36.53 5.24
C HIS A 115 34.25 37.24 6.52
N GLU A 116 33.63 36.92 7.66
CA GLU A 116 34.02 37.48 8.97
C GLU A 116 35.49 37.18 9.30
N THR A 117 35.92 35.94 9.06
CA THR A 117 37.31 35.52 9.28
C THR A 117 38.26 36.26 8.35
N TRP A 118 37.92 36.38 7.07
CA TRP A 118 38.73 37.10 6.09
C TRP A 118 38.90 38.58 6.46
N VAL A 119 37.82 39.28 6.83
CA VAL A 119 37.88 40.69 7.22
C VAL A 119 38.87 40.90 8.37
N LYS A 120 38.81 40.04 9.38
CA LYS A 120 39.70 40.12 10.54
C LYS A 120 41.16 39.82 10.17
N VAL A 121 41.39 38.69 9.50
CA VAL A 121 42.75 38.25 9.11
C VAL A 121 43.39 39.24 8.14
N ASN A 122 42.64 39.82 7.21
CA ASN A 122 43.14 40.84 6.28
C ASN A 122 43.56 42.11 7.02
N GLY A 123 42.77 42.56 7.99
CA GLY A 123 43.11 43.70 8.84
C GLY A 123 44.40 43.46 9.64
N ASP A 124 44.49 42.32 10.33
CA ASP A 124 45.67 41.94 11.11
C ASP A 124 46.91 41.78 10.21
N PHE A 125 46.75 41.18 9.02
CA PHE A 125 47.82 41.02 8.04
C PHE A 125 48.40 42.36 7.57
N GLY A 126 47.54 43.32 7.23
CA GLY A 126 47.97 44.65 6.82
C GLY A 126 48.69 45.42 7.92
N GLN A 127 48.26 45.27 9.18
CA GLN A 127 48.94 45.87 10.34
C GLN A 127 50.34 45.30 10.54
N ILE A 128 50.47 43.97 10.54
CA ILE A 128 51.77 43.28 10.66
C ILE A 128 52.72 43.71 9.53
N PHE A 129 52.22 43.80 8.30
CA PHE A 129 53.05 44.17 7.15
C PHE A 129 53.56 45.61 7.25
N ASN A 130 52.71 46.55 7.68
CA ASN A 130 53.09 47.94 7.88
C ASN A 130 54.08 48.12 9.05
N GLU A 131 54.00 47.30 10.10
CA GLU A 131 54.99 47.28 11.18
C GLU A 131 56.37 46.80 10.69
N LEU A 132 56.40 45.78 9.84
CA LEU A 132 57.65 45.22 9.30
C LEU A 132 58.29 46.11 8.23
N LEU A 133 57.48 46.81 7.43
CA LEU A 133 57.95 47.64 6.33
C LEU A 133 57.16 48.97 6.29
N PRO A 134 57.59 49.96 7.11
CA PRO A 134 56.87 51.23 7.26
C PRO A 134 56.72 51.96 5.94
N GLY A 135 55.49 52.41 5.63
CA GLY A 135 55.18 53.12 4.39
C GLY A 135 54.78 52.22 3.21
N SER A 136 54.61 50.92 3.45
CA SER A 136 54.02 49.98 2.50
C SER A 136 52.65 49.48 2.98
N PHE A 137 51.77 49.09 2.06
CA PHE A 137 50.45 48.57 2.36
C PHE A 137 50.27 47.22 1.69
N ALA A 138 49.90 46.19 2.45
CA ALA A 138 49.58 44.88 1.89
C ALA A 138 48.20 44.41 2.38
N LYS A 139 47.49 43.68 1.54
CA LYS A 139 46.19 43.08 1.85
C LYS A 139 46.02 41.70 1.21
N LEU A 140 45.15 40.90 1.81
CA LEU A 140 44.66 39.64 1.28
C LEU A 140 43.34 39.88 0.56
N ASP A 141 43.31 39.64 -0.75
CA ASP A 141 42.10 39.78 -1.57
C ASP A 141 41.83 38.52 -2.39
N PRO A 142 40.59 38.24 -2.79
CA PRO A 142 40.31 37.24 -3.80
C PRO A 142 40.98 37.58 -5.14
N PRO A 143 41.43 36.57 -5.91
CA PRO A 143 41.86 36.77 -7.28
C PRO A 143 40.76 37.38 -8.15
N GLU A 144 41.14 38.02 -9.25
CA GLU A 144 40.19 38.66 -10.15
C GLU A 144 39.11 37.68 -10.64
N GLY A 145 37.84 38.10 -10.53
CA GLY A 145 36.68 37.28 -10.90
C GLY A 145 36.37 36.12 -9.94
N LYS A 146 37.09 35.98 -8.83
CA LYS A 146 36.86 34.93 -7.83
C LYS A 146 36.29 35.45 -6.51
N THR A 147 35.84 34.54 -5.66
CA THR A 147 35.33 34.85 -4.32
C THR A 147 36.34 34.46 -3.24
N ILE A 148 36.12 34.93 -2.01
CA ILE A 148 36.87 34.50 -0.82
C ILE A 148 36.90 32.97 -0.63
N SER A 149 35.91 32.24 -1.18
CA SER A 149 35.85 30.78 -1.10
C SER A 149 36.83 30.06 -2.02
N ASP A 150 37.37 30.77 -3.02
CA ASP A 150 38.24 30.24 -4.05
C ASP A 150 39.74 30.45 -3.74
N GLY A 151 40.04 31.03 -2.57
CA GLY A 151 41.38 31.38 -2.12
C GLY A 151 41.64 32.89 -2.09
N LEU A 152 42.79 33.27 -1.53
CA LEU A 152 43.22 34.65 -1.38
C LEU A 152 44.64 34.82 -1.94
N GLU A 153 44.92 35.99 -2.49
CA GLU A 153 46.24 36.42 -2.94
C GLU A 153 46.69 37.66 -2.17
N VAL A 154 48.00 37.81 -1.99
CA VAL A 154 48.59 39.01 -1.40
C VAL A 154 48.67 40.09 -2.47
N LYS A 155 48.10 41.26 -2.19
CA LYS A 155 48.27 42.48 -2.98
C LYS A 155 49.06 43.49 -2.16
N VAL A 156 50.11 44.03 -2.75
CA VAL A 156 51.05 45.00 -2.17
C VAL A 156 51.00 46.29 -2.99
#